data_AF-A0A7G8V0Y2-F1
#
_entry.id   AF-A0A7G8V0Y2-F1
#
_cell.length_a   1.000
_cell.length_b   1.000
_cell.length_c   1.000
_cell.angle_alpha   90.00
_cell.angle_beta   90.00
_cell.angle_gamma   90.00
#
_symmetry.space_group_name_H-M   'P 1'
#
loop_
_entity.id
_entity.type
_entity.pdbx_description
1 polymer ?
#
loop_
_entity_poly.entity_id
_entity_poly.type
_entity_poly.pdbx_seq_one_letter_code
_entity_poly.pdbx_strand_id
1 'polypeptide(L)'
;MKNLTKTLLPVGLLAYALMFFTGCTKSAVSPSGKSTNQTAVTAATGENAAPSEHLFFSFPSDAILKMQKIKITKSADKEYFSVNNFSGGYNGLQQTPDESYGAPNTLIASLWDPNTAGEIYSRVAYTGAGTVSSRFGGEGDGYKTINPYKWVKDTWYNIAIRSWKLNGELFVGTFIQNLSTGNWFHTSTLAIPERTTFLGSENDAFLENWDGTDAADDGRFERKAFFKDCWNLNTSNQWQKHTGRSFSANANDADRNGIYDRSFNAGYDATEDAYFMEHGGNVEPSAAFGTGRTLTLPVQTNQGNAPVLTVGAVYGVTAKFGSGVVTVNWQVTANLSPQFSSKIEIIDAAGTVVQTVNEVLPEKRKAVINVALGSGTNSARVTITDIFNGVSVPVTVNIL
;
A
#
# COMPACT_ATOMS: atom_id res chain seq x y z
N MET A 1 29.95 45.87 -16.92
CA MET A 1 29.64 47.05 -17.78
C MET A 1 30.40 46.90 -19.09
N LYS A 2 29.67 46.89 -20.23
CA LYS A 2 30.04 47.31 -21.62
C LYS A 2 31.46 46.95 -22.13
N ASN A 3 31.70 46.28 -23.26
CA ASN A 3 30.96 46.20 -24.54
C ASN A 3 31.50 45.04 -25.42
N LEU A 4 30.64 44.57 -26.32
CA LEU A 4 30.92 43.77 -27.52
C LEU A 4 31.86 44.50 -28.50
N THR A 5 32.63 43.76 -29.33
CA THR A 5 32.39 43.64 -30.79
C THR A 5 33.28 42.60 -31.51
N LYS A 6 32.68 42.02 -32.56
CA LYS A 6 33.13 41.00 -33.52
C LYS A 6 34.23 41.48 -34.47
N THR A 7 35.04 40.55 -34.99
CA THR A 7 35.53 40.61 -36.39
C THR A 7 35.76 39.20 -36.99
N LEU A 8 35.49 39.09 -38.30
CA LEU A 8 35.39 37.90 -39.15
C LEU A 8 36.72 37.20 -39.54
N LEU A 9 36.56 35.96 -40.02
CA LEU A 9 37.48 35.09 -40.76
C LEU A 9 38.23 35.76 -41.94
N PRO A 10 39.29 35.06 -42.41
CA PRO A 10 39.33 34.68 -43.82
C PRO A 10 39.60 33.18 -44.09
N VAL A 11 39.22 32.81 -45.31
CA VAL A 11 39.23 31.49 -45.98
C VAL A 11 40.63 31.14 -46.52
N GLY A 12 40.99 29.85 -46.57
CA GLY A 12 42.14 29.34 -47.33
C GLY A 12 42.27 27.81 -47.37
N LEU A 13 42.06 27.25 -48.57
CA LEU A 13 42.06 25.84 -49.00
C LEU A 13 43.44 25.13 -48.98
N LEU A 14 43.44 23.79 -48.85
CA LEU A 14 44.21 22.77 -49.62
C LEU A 14 43.83 21.36 -49.08
N ALA A 15 43.06 20.50 -49.76
CA ALA A 15 43.45 19.46 -50.76
C ALA A 15 44.55 18.49 -50.26
N TYR A 16 44.54 17.16 -50.42
CA TYR A 16 43.66 16.12 -50.99
C TYR A 16 44.35 14.79 -50.59
N ALA A 17 43.63 13.72 -50.21
CA ALA A 17 44.09 12.35 -50.42
C ALA A 17 42.91 11.37 -50.28
N LEU A 18 42.61 10.76 -51.42
CA LEU A 18 41.50 9.90 -51.75
C LEU A 18 42.03 8.46 -51.77
N MET A 19 41.37 7.52 -51.09
CA MET A 19 41.45 6.11 -51.44
C MET A 19 40.05 5.50 -51.44
N PHE A 20 39.64 5.10 -52.64
CA PHE A 20 38.45 4.32 -52.97
C PHE A 20 38.75 2.83 -52.83
N PHE A 21 37.77 2.04 -52.39
CA PHE A 21 37.34 0.77 -53.02
C PHE A 21 35.92 0.45 -52.53
N THR A 22 34.92 0.75 -53.35
CA THR A 22 34.03 -0.16 -54.12
C THR A 22 32.87 -0.77 -53.32
N GLY A 23 31.65 -0.35 -53.71
CA GLY A 23 30.39 -0.94 -53.28
C GLY A 23 29.92 -2.09 -54.19
N CYS A 24 28.86 -2.75 -53.72
CA CYS A 24 27.96 -3.54 -54.56
C CYS A 24 26.52 -3.32 -54.06
N THR A 25 25.68 -2.80 -54.94
CA THR A 25 24.24 -2.65 -54.79
C THR A 25 23.53 -3.97 -55.09
N LYS A 26 22.43 -4.27 -54.38
CA LYS A 26 21.40 -5.18 -54.86
C LYS A 26 20.01 -4.76 -54.38
N SER A 27 19.07 -4.99 -55.28
CA SER A 27 17.80 -4.30 -55.50
C SER A 27 16.74 -4.49 -54.43
N ALA A 28 15.91 -3.45 -54.28
CA ALA A 28 14.63 -3.51 -53.61
C ALA A 28 13.68 -4.43 -54.36
N VAL A 29 13.11 -5.41 -53.64
CA VAL A 29 11.95 -6.20 -54.06
C VAL A 29 10.78 -5.72 -53.23
N SER A 30 9.74 -5.20 -53.89
CA SER A 30 8.46 -4.87 -53.27
C SER A 30 7.76 -6.15 -52.78
N PRO A 31 7.23 -6.19 -51.55
CA PRO A 31 6.11 -7.05 -51.22
C PRO A 31 4.83 -6.35 -51.66
N SER A 32 4.19 -6.90 -52.68
CA SER A 32 2.82 -6.61 -53.05
C SER A 32 1.85 -7.29 -52.06
N GLY A 33 0.87 -6.53 -51.60
CA GLY A 33 -0.45 -7.05 -51.22
C GLY A 33 -0.60 -7.79 -49.90
N LYS A 34 -0.78 -7.04 -48.80
CA LYS A 34 -1.88 -7.32 -47.86
C LYS A 34 -2.58 -5.99 -47.55
N SER A 35 -3.89 -5.96 -47.77
CA SER A 35 -4.75 -4.80 -47.61
C SER A 35 -4.71 -4.26 -46.18
N THR A 36 -4.01 -3.15 -45.98
CA THR A 36 -4.15 -2.32 -44.79
C THR A 36 -5.37 -1.42 -44.97
N ASN A 37 -6.54 -1.92 -44.58
CA ASN A 37 -7.56 -1.04 -44.01
C ASN A 37 -7.29 -0.94 -42.50
N GLN A 38 -6.12 -0.38 -42.14
CA GLN A 38 -5.99 0.27 -40.85
C GLN A 38 -6.37 1.72 -41.13
N THR A 39 -7.63 2.03 -40.89
CA THR A 39 -8.05 3.40 -40.61
C THR A 39 -7.06 3.94 -39.59
N ALA A 40 -6.35 5.02 -39.92
CA ALA A 40 -5.65 5.80 -38.93
C ALA A 40 -6.70 6.17 -37.87
N VAL A 41 -6.59 5.55 -36.70
CA VAL A 41 -7.42 5.93 -35.56
C VAL A 41 -6.92 7.30 -35.17
N THR A 42 -7.67 8.32 -35.58
CA THR A 42 -7.56 9.68 -35.09
C THR A 42 -7.44 9.59 -33.56
N ALA A 43 -6.39 10.18 -32.98
CA ALA A 43 -6.26 10.30 -31.53
C ALA A 43 -7.61 10.75 -30.98
N ALA A 44 -8.18 9.95 -30.08
CA ALA A 44 -9.43 10.29 -29.44
C ALA A 44 -9.27 11.68 -28.81
N THR A 45 -10.17 12.60 -29.14
CA THR A 45 -10.23 13.89 -28.46
C THR A 45 -10.86 13.65 -27.08
N GLY A 46 -10.08 13.11 -26.14
CA GLY A 46 -10.52 12.72 -24.80
C GLY A 46 -9.78 11.49 -24.26
N GLU A 47 -9.72 11.34 -22.93
CA GLU A 47 -9.24 10.12 -22.27
C GLU A 47 -10.22 8.97 -22.50
N ASN A 48 -9.73 7.73 -22.34
CA ASN A 48 -10.54 6.52 -22.35
C ASN A 48 -10.25 5.68 -21.09
N ALA A 49 -10.24 6.29 -19.91
CA ALA A 49 -10.03 5.56 -18.66
C ALA A 49 -11.16 4.55 -18.43
N ALA A 50 -10.88 3.49 -17.66
CA ALA A 50 -11.97 2.67 -17.15
C ALA A 50 -12.63 3.39 -15.96
N PRO A 51 -13.96 3.32 -15.79
CA PRO A 51 -14.65 4.12 -14.77
C PRO A 51 -14.17 3.79 -13.36
N SER A 52 -13.73 4.80 -12.59
CA SER A 52 -13.38 4.57 -11.18
C SER A 52 -14.58 4.04 -10.39
N GLU A 53 -14.33 3.05 -9.54
CA GLU A 53 -15.35 2.29 -8.81
C GLU A 53 -15.08 2.33 -7.32
N HIS A 54 -16.10 2.55 -6.49
CA HIS A 54 -15.97 2.58 -5.04
C HIS A 54 -16.85 1.53 -4.37
N LEU A 55 -16.33 0.94 -3.30
CA LEU A 55 -16.99 0.00 -2.42
C LEU A 55 -16.90 0.52 -0.98
N PHE A 56 -17.99 1.12 -0.54
CA PHE A 56 -18.11 1.75 0.77
C PHE A 56 -18.56 0.75 1.83
N PHE A 57 -17.97 0.86 3.01
CA PHE A 57 -18.35 0.15 4.22
C PHE A 57 -18.54 1.12 5.38
N SER A 58 -19.71 1.09 6.02
CA SER A 58 -20.00 1.91 7.20
C SER A 58 -19.89 1.07 8.47
N PHE A 59 -19.25 1.60 9.52
CA PHE A 59 -19.16 1.00 10.85
C PHE A 59 -19.70 1.98 11.90
N PRO A 60 -20.07 1.50 13.11
CA PRO A 60 -20.72 2.36 14.09
C PRO A 60 -19.77 3.29 14.85
N SER A 61 -18.45 3.09 14.78
CA SER A 61 -17.50 3.89 15.56
C SER A 61 -16.14 4.05 14.89
N ASP A 62 -15.39 5.05 15.35
CA ASP A 62 -13.99 5.27 15.00
C ASP A 62 -13.12 4.04 15.28
N ALA A 63 -12.07 3.89 14.47
CA ALA A 63 -11.25 2.69 14.42
C ALA A 63 -9.78 3.00 14.68
N ILE A 64 -9.16 2.22 15.55
CA ILE A 64 -7.70 2.19 15.71
C ILE A 64 -7.05 1.26 14.69
N LEU A 65 -7.80 0.32 14.10
CA LEU A 65 -7.33 -0.51 13.00
C LEU A 65 -8.43 -0.77 11.98
N LYS A 66 -8.06 -0.76 10.70
CA LYS A 66 -8.87 -1.26 9.58
C LYS A 66 -8.14 -2.41 8.92
N MET A 67 -8.88 -3.42 8.49
CA MET A 67 -8.34 -4.59 7.84
C MET A 67 -9.31 -5.11 6.78
N GLN A 68 -8.79 -5.47 5.62
CA GLN A 68 -9.59 -6.02 4.54
C GLN A 68 -8.74 -6.92 3.64
N LYS A 69 -9.38 -7.97 3.10
CA LYS A 69 -8.73 -8.88 2.16
C LYS A 69 -9.05 -8.48 0.72
N ILE A 70 -8.04 -8.57 -0.13
CA ILE A 70 -8.14 -8.34 -1.58
C ILE A 70 -7.57 -9.54 -2.36
N LYS A 71 -8.21 -9.88 -3.48
CA LYS A 71 -7.65 -10.76 -4.52
C LYS A 71 -7.85 -10.12 -5.89
N ILE A 72 -6.74 -9.80 -6.56
CA ILE A 72 -6.75 -9.26 -7.93
C ILE A 72 -6.75 -10.44 -8.91
N THR A 73 -7.68 -10.46 -9.85
CA THR A 73 -7.79 -11.54 -10.86
C THR A 73 -7.54 -11.03 -12.28
N LYS A 74 -7.81 -9.74 -12.53
CA LYS A 74 -7.47 -9.05 -13.77
C LYS A 74 -6.91 -7.66 -13.45
N SER A 75 -5.90 -7.25 -14.19
CA SER A 75 -5.23 -5.96 -14.04
C SER A 75 -4.50 -5.62 -15.33
N ALA A 76 -4.22 -4.34 -15.51
CA ALA A 76 -3.38 -3.76 -16.54
C ALA A 76 -2.55 -2.65 -15.90
N ASP A 77 -1.53 -2.15 -16.60
CA ASP A 77 -0.79 -0.99 -16.12
C ASP A 77 -1.74 0.20 -15.93
N LYS A 78 -1.31 1.12 -15.07
CA LYS A 78 -2.10 2.28 -14.65
C LYS A 78 -3.34 1.96 -13.81
N GLU A 79 -3.32 0.85 -13.08
CA GLU A 79 -4.42 0.40 -12.26
C GLU A 79 -4.11 0.46 -10.77
N TYR A 80 -4.96 1.16 -10.01
CA TYR A 80 -4.92 1.20 -8.56
C TYR A 80 -6.08 0.43 -7.95
N PHE A 81 -5.76 -0.51 -7.06
CA PHE A 81 -6.71 -1.23 -6.23
C PHE A 81 -6.55 -0.75 -4.78
N SER A 82 -7.26 0.32 -4.42
CA SER A 82 -7.31 0.77 -3.03
C SER A 82 -8.07 -0.22 -2.17
N VAL A 83 -7.55 -0.46 -0.95
CA VAL A 83 -8.08 -1.45 -0.01
C VAL A 83 -8.59 -0.79 1.25
N ASN A 84 -7.85 0.15 1.82
CA ASN A 84 -8.32 0.91 2.97
C ASN A 84 -8.16 2.41 2.72
N ASN A 85 -9.25 3.06 2.36
CA ASN A 85 -9.39 4.51 2.47
C ASN A 85 -9.91 4.84 3.88
N PHE A 86 -9.26 5.79 4.52
CA PHE A 86 -9.58 6.23 5.87
C PHE A 86 -9.56 7.75 5.93
N SER A 87 -10.04 8.32 7.03
CA SER A 87 -9.96 9.77 7.21
C SER A 87 -8.49 10.20 7.12
N GLY A 88 -8.11 10.95 6.09
CA GLY A 88 -6.75 11.47 5.93
C GLY A 88 -5.76 10.57 5.21
N GLY A 89 -6.14 9.41 4.65
CA GLY A 89 -5.22 8.64 3.80
C GLY A 89 -5.83 7.44 3.10
N TYR A 90 -4.98 6.71 2.38
CA TYR A 90 -5.34 5.47 1.70
C TYR A 90 -4.17 4.49 1.63
N ASN A 91 -4.48 3.21 1.40
CA ASN A 91 -3.49 2.23 0.96
C ASN A 91 -4.09 1.18 0.04
N GLY A 92 -3.23 0.55 -0.74
CA GLY A 92 -3.65 -0.50 -1.67
C GLY A 92 -2.51 -0.99 -2.55
N LEU A 93 -2.90 -1.68 -3.62
CA LEU A 93 -1.98 -2.31 -4.57
C LEU A 93 -2.07 -1.62 -5.92
N GLN A 94 -0.95 -1.41 -6.60
CA GLN A 94 -0.93 -0.82 -7.93
C GLN A 94 -0.25 -1.77 -8.92
N GLN A 95 -0.70 -1.72 -10.18
CA GLN A 95 0.10 -2.13 -11.33
C GLN A 95 0.50 -0.87 -12.09
N THR A 96 1.80 -0.58 -12.18
CA THR A 96 2.33 0.62 -12.81
C THR A 96 3.36 0.28 -13.90
N PRO A 97 3.40 1.03 -15.02
CA PRO A 97 4.48 0.90 -16.00
C PRO A 97 5.81 1.50 -15.49
N ASP A 98 5.79 2.19 -14.34
CA ASP A 98 6.97 2.81 -13.74
C ASP A 98 7.88 1.77 -13.06
N GLU A 99 8.94 1.38 -13.77
CA GLU A 99 9.94 0.44 -13.26
C GLU A 99 10.89 1.04 -12.20
N SER A 100 10.86 2.35 -11.96
CA SER A 100 11.79 3.02 -11.03
C SER A 100 11.62 2.56 -9.57
N TYR A 101 10.48 1.95 -9.24
CA TYR A 101 10.22 1.38 -7.93
C TYR A 101 10.77 -0.05 -7.75
N GLY A 102 11.28 -0.68 -8.81
CA GLY A 102 11.90 -2.02 -8.79
C GLY A 102 10.94 -3.19 -9.06
N ALA A 103 9.63 -2.94 -9.16
CA ALA A 103 8.62 -3.87 -9.66
C ALA A 103 7.36 -3.09 -10.10
N PRO A 104 6.63 -3.54 -11.15
CA PRO A 104 5.38 -2.89 -11.58
C PRO A 104 4.23 -3.13 -10.58
N ASN A 105 4.27 -4.26 -9.87
CA ASN A 105 3.26 -4.63 -8.89
C ASN A 105 3.67 -4.12 -7.51
N THR A 106 3.19 -2.94 -7.13
CA THR A 106 3.59 -2.23 -5.92
C THR A 106 2.49 -2.21 -4.87
N LEU A 107 2.86 -1.85 -3.64
CA LEU A 107 1.95 -1.43 -2.59
C LEU A 107 2.21 0.05 -2.30
N ILE A 108 1.15 0.85 -2.31
CA ILE A 108 1.19 2.27 -1.97
C ILE A 108 0.47 2.51 -0.63
N ALA A 109 0.99 3.43 0.17
CA ALA A 109 0.30 4.01 1.30
C ALA A 109 0.54 5.52 1.33
N SER A 110 -0.53 6.29 1.48
CA SER A 110 -0.52 7.75 1.44
C SER A 110 -1.23 8.34 2.66
N LEU A 111 -0.73 9.48 3.11
CA LEU A 111 -1.32 10.28 4.18
C LEU A 111 -1.29 11.74 3.74
N TRP A 112 -2.47 12.37 3.67
CA TRP A 112 -2.58 13.79 3.32
C TRP A 112 -2.01 14.66 4.44
N ASP A 113 -1.51 15.82 4.05
CA ASP A 113 -1.21 16.89 4.98
C ASP A 113 -2.50 17.44 5.59
N PRO A 114 -2.54 17.64 6.91
CA PRO A 114 -3.69 18.27 7.54
C PRO A 114 -3.95 19.70 7.03
N ASN A 115 -2.88 20.46 6.75
CA ASN A 115 -2.97 21.82 6.21
C ASN A 115 -1.63 22.29 5.62
N THR A 116 -1.44 22.13 4.31
CA THR A 116 -0.24 22.61 3.61
C THR A 116 -0.02 24.12 3.80
N ALA A 117 -1.08 24.93 3.67
CA ALA A 117 -0.97 26.40 3.75
C ALA A 117 -0.58 26.89 5.15
N GLY A 118 -0.92 26.11 6.18
CA GLY A 118 -0.52 26.34 7.57
C GLY A 118 0.78 25.65 7.97
N GLU A 119 1.53 25.09 7.02
CA GLU A 119 2.76 24.32 7.26
C GLU A 119 2.60 23.10 8.19
N ILE A 120 1.39 22.51 8.19
CA ILE A 120 1.08 21.32 8.96
C ILE A 120 1.13 20.12 8.03
N TYR A 121 2.29 19.46 8.03
CA TYR A 121 2.59 18.36 7.12
C TYR A 121 2.44 17.00 7.78
N SER A 122 2.05 16.02 6.97
CA SER A 122 2.35 14.63 7.20
C SER A 122 3.86 14.38 7.11
N ARG A 123 4.32 13.25 7.63
CA ARG A 123 5.72 12.81 7.51
C ARG A 123 5.85 11.29 7.52
N VAL A 124 7.02 10.82 7.14
CA VAL A 124 7.42 9.42 7.21
C VAL A 124 8.07 9.16 8.57
N ALA A 125 7.57 8.18 9.31
CA ALA A 125 8.15 7.72 10.57
C ALA A 125 9.01 6.47 10.37
N TYR A 126 8.64 5.60 9.43
CA TYR A 126 9.36 4.37 9.12
C TYR A 126 9.14 3.94 7.67
N THR A 127 10.18 3.40 7.04
CA THR A 127 10.11 2.67 5.77
C THR A 127 10.66 1.26 5.95
N GLY A 128 9.87 0.28 5.51
CA GLY A 128 10.31 -1.10 5.39
C GLY A 128 11.36 -1.28 4.29
N ALA A 129 11.99 -2.45 4.28
CA ALA A 129 13.01 -2.78 3.27
C ALA A 129 12.46 -2.61 1.84
N GLY A 130 13.19 -1.86 1.02
CA GLY A 130 12.82 -1.57 -0.37
C GLY A 130 11.70 -0.54 -0.55
N THR A 131 11.10 -0.03 0.53
CA THR A 131 10.07 1.02 0.45
C THR A 131 10.72 2.38 0.18
N VAL A 132 10.28 3.06 -0.86
CA VAL A 132 10.62 4.46 -1.12
C VAL A 132 9.54 5.38 -0.60
N SER A 133 9.90 6.62 -0.28
CA SER A 133 8.96 7.64 0.16
C SER A 133 9.15 8.93 -0.61
N SER A 134 8.05 9.62 -0.92
CA SER A 134 8.08 10.94 -1.55
C SER A 134 6.87 11.76 -1.12
N ARG A 135 6.92 13.06 -1.42
CA ARG A 135 5.73 13.93 -1.37
C ARG A 135 4.79 13.61 -2.55
N PHE A 136 3.52 13.97 -2.41
CA PHE A 136 2.55 14.03 -3.51
C PHE A 136 1.77 15.35 -3.45
N GLY A 137 1.09 15.70 -4.55
CA GLY A 137 0.34 16.93 -4.76
C GLY A 137 -0.72 16.76 -5.87
N GLY A 138 -1.39 17.84 -6.27
CA GLY A 138 -2.38 17.87 -7.36
C GLY A 138 -3.83 17.65 -6.91
N GLU A 139 -4.02 16.76 -5.93
CA GLU A 139 -5.33 16.40 -5.34
C GLU A 139 -5.30 16.63 -3.82
N GLY A 140 -4.69 17.76 -3.43
CA GLY A 140 -4.12 17.95 -2.10
C GLY A 140 -2.70 17.42 -2.00
N ASP A 141 -2.00 17.77 -0.92
CA ASP A 141 -0.61 17.39 -0.69
C ASP A 141 -0.47 16.38 0.43
N GLY A 142 0.65 15.66 0.45
CA GLY A 142 0.94 14.71 1.52
C GLY A 142 2.23 13.95 1.33
N TYR A 143 2.39 12.88 2.10
CA TYR A 143 3.43 11.87 1.93
C TYR A 143 2.85 10.56 1.43
N LYS A 144 3.55 9.95 0.48
CA LYS A 144 3.31 8.58 0.04
C LYS A 144 4.54 7.71 0.24
N THR A 145 4.29 6.43 0.39
CA THR A 145 5.28 5.37 0.37
C THR A 145 4.91 4.34 -0.68
N ILE A 146 5.89 3.84 -1.43
CA ILE A 146 5.71 2.83 -2.46
C ILE A 146 6.70 1.70 -2.17
N ASN A 147 6.19 0.49 -2.05
CA ASN A 147 6.99 -0.72 -1.89
C ASN A 147 6.86 -1.60 -3.15
N PRO A 148 7.95 -2.12 -3.72
CA PRO A 148 7.90 -3.13 -4.78
C PRO A 148 7.52 -4.49 -4.22
N TYR A 149 6.27 -4.60 -3.75
CA TYR A 149 5.78 -5.76 -3.01
C TYR A 149 5.68 -7.02 -3.87
N LYS A 150 5.57 -6.86 -5.20
CA LYS A 150 5.46 -7.95 -6.17
C LYS A 150 4.24 -8.83 -5.89
N TRP A 151 3.09 -8.20 -5.67
CA TRP A 151 1.83 -8.94 -5.56
C TRP A 151 1.58 -9.74 -6.85
N VAL A 152 0.85 -10.85 -6.72
CA VAL A 152 0.56 -11.78 -7.81
C VAL A 152 -0.95 -11.95 -7.91
N LYS A 153 -1.45 -12.10 -9.14
CA LYS A 153 -2.87 -12.38 -9.39
C LYS A 153 -3.28 -13.69 -8.74
N ASP A 154 -4.58 -13.81 -8.49
CA ASP A 154 -5.25 -14.98 -7.90
C ASP A 154 -4.72 -15.36 -6.50
N THR A 155 -4.00 -14.44 -5.85
CA THR A 155 -3.51 -14.56 -4.48
C THR A 155 -4.31 -13.65 -3.57
N TRP A 156 -4.79 -14.20 -2.45
CA TRP A 156 -5.39 -13.38 -1.40
C TRP A 156 -4.31 -12.68 -0.59
N TYR A 157 -4.46 -11.37 -0.44
CA TYR A 157 -3.70 -10.55 0.49
C TYR A 157 -4.62 -10.02 1.57
N ASN A 158 -4.11 -9.92 2.80
CA ASN A 158 -4.78 -9.21 3.88
C ASN A 158 -4.00 -7.93 4.15
N ILE A 159 -4.64 -6.77 4.00
CA ILE A 159 -4.01 -5.48 4.25
C ILE A 159 -4.63 -4.88 5.52
N ALA A 160 -3.78 -4.54 6.47
CA ALA A 160 -4.17 -3.91 7.72
C ALA A 160 -3.47 -2.56 7.89
N ILE A 161 -4.20 -1.56 8.37
CA ILE A 161 -3.64 -0.34 8.91
C ILE A 161 -3.88 -0.27 10.40
N ARG A 162 -2.83 0.05 11.17
CA ARG A 162 -2.93 0.28 12.61
C ARG A 162 -2.56 1.73 12.90
N SER A 163 -3.41 2.42 13.64
CA SER A 163 -3.12 3.76 14.13
C SER A 163 -2.94 3.81 15.64
N TRP A 164 -2.14 4.77 16.09
CA TRP A 164 -1.91 5.02 17.50
C TRP A 164 -1.46 6.46 17.70
N LYS A 165 -1.74 6.98 18.89
CA LYS A 165 -1.33 8.31 19.30
C LYS A 165 -0.13 8.22 20.22
N LEU A 166 0.89 9.02 19.96
CA LEU A 166 2.09 9.05 20.78
C LEU A 166 2.78 10.41 20.61
N ASN A 167 3.17 11.03 21.71
CA ASN A 167 3.93 12.29 21.72
C ASN A 167 3.31 13.43 20.89
N GLY A 168 1.98 13.55 20.89
CA GLY A 168 1.27 14.60 20.15
C GLY A 168 1.14 14.34 18.65
N GLU A 169 1.37 13.11 18.19
CA GLU A 169 1.20 12.68 16.80
C GLU A 169 0.25 11.50 16.69
N LEU A 170 -0.45 11.39 15.56
CA LEU A 170 -1.16 10.21 15.11
C LEU A 170 -0.29 9.48 14.08
N PHE A 171 0.10 8.26 14.41
CA PHE A 171 0.82 7.36 13.51
C PHE A 171 -0.16 6.42 12.82
N VAL A 172 0.17 6.02 11.59
CA VAL A 172 -0.55 5.03 10.79
C VAL A 172 0.47 4.09 10.15
N GLY A 173 0.53 2.85 10.65
CA GLY A 173 1.37 1.78 10.11
C GLY A 173 0.61 0.93 9.10
N THR A 174 1.24 0.60 7.97
CA THR A 174 0.68 -0.28 6.94
C THR A 174 1.34 -1.66 6.96
N PHE A 175 0.50 -2.70 7.00
CA PHE A 175 0.91 -4.10 7.07
C PHE A 175 0.19 -4.89 5.99
N ILE A 176 0.91 -5.78 5.31
CA ILE A 176 0.33 -6.69 4.31
C ILE A 176 0.74 -8.13 4.60
N GLN A 177 -0.21 -9.05 4.48
CA GLN A 177 0.00 -10.49 4.57
C GLN A 177 -0.26 -11.14 3.22
N ASN A 178 0.66 -11.99 2.76
CA ASN A 178 0.36 -12.93 1.69
C ASN A 178 -0.26 -14.19 2.29
N LEU A 179 -1.56 -14.44 2.04
CA LEU A 179 -2.27 -15.56 2.68
C LEU A 179 -1.81 -16.94 2.21
N SER A 180 -1.12 -17.05 1.08
CA SER A 180 -0.53 -18.33 0.63
C SER A 180 0.70 -18.74 1.44
N THR A 181 1.45 -17.78 1.97
CA THR A 181 2.65 -18.04 2.79
C THR A 181 2.43 -17.75 4.28
N GLY A 182 1.39 -16.99 4.61
CA GLY A 182 1.12 -16.47 5.94
C GLY A 182 2.02 -15.30 6.34
N ASN A 183 3.04 -14.96 5.55
CA ASN A 183 4.04 -13.96 5.91
C ASN A 183 3.47 -12.54 5.89
N TRP A 184 3.70 -11.83 6.98
CA TRP A 184 3.43 -10.40 7.10
C TRP A 184 4.65 -9.56 6.77
N PHE A 185 4.38 -8.35 6.29
CA PHE A 185 5.38 -7.31 6.08
C PHE A 185 4.84 -5.94 6.50
N HIS A 186 5.61 -5.23 7.33
CA HIS A 186 5.37 -3.84 7.72
C HIS A 186 6.07 -2.93 6.70
N THR A 187 5.28 -2.30 5.82
CA THR A 187 5.82 -1.58 4.66
C THR A 187 6.23 -0.16 5.02
N SER A 188 5.46 0.51 5.88
CA SER A 188 5.72 1.89 6.30
C SER A 188 4.93 2.29 7.54
N THR A 189 5.38 3.37 8.17
CA THR A 189 4.59 4.15 9.13
C THR A 189 4.63 5.61 8.71
N LEU A 190 3.46 6.21 8.53
CA LEU A 190 3.28 7.65 8.29
C LEU A 190 2.73 8.30 9.56
N ALA A 191 2.94 9.60 9.72
CA ALA A 191 2.47 10.35 10.88
C ALA A 191 1.97 11.74 10.50
N ILE A 192 1.01 12.24 11.27
CA ILE A 192 0.55 13.63 11.30
C ILE A 192 0.47 14.09 12.75
N PRO A 193 0.38 15.41 13.01
CA PRO A 193 -0.01 15.90 14.32
C PRO A 193 -1.30 15.24 14.79
N GLU A 194 -1.38 15.00 16.10
CA GLU A 194 -2.52 14.34 16.70
C GLU A 194 -3.81 15.13 16.44
N ARG A 195 -4.89 14.41 16.15
CA ARG A 195 -6.25 14.93 16.04
C ARG A 195 -7.20 14.07 16.87
N THR A 196 -8.45 14.50 17.02
CA THR A 196 -9.45 13.79 17.86
C THR A 196 -9.70 12.36 17.37
N THR A 197 -9.90 12.18 16.06
CA THR A 197 -10.22 10.89 15.43
C THR A 197 -8.97 10.10 15.03
N PHE A 198 -9.09 8.78 15.04
CA PHE A 198 -8.09 7.86 14.52
C PHE A 198 -8.28 7.68 13.00
N LEU A 199 -8.85 6.55 12.55
CA LEU A 199 -9.01 6.24 11.12
C LEU A 199 -10.41 6.56 10.58
N GLY A 200 -11.34 6.93 11.46
CA GLY A 200 -12.74 7.13 11.12
C GLY A 200 -13.55 5.83 11.11
N SER A 201 -14.87 5.97 11.07
CA SER A 201 -15.84 4.88 11.11
C SER A 201 -16.16 4.27 9.75
N GLU A 202 -15.71 4.86 8.66
CA GLU A 202 -15.97 4.37 7.30
C GLU A 202 -14.72 3.76 6.70
N ASN A 203 -14.87 2.80 5.80
CA ASN A 203 -13.80 2.31 4.95
C ASN A 203 -14.29 2.34 3.50
N ASP A 204 -13.43 2.77 2.59
CA ASP A 204 -13.69 2.70 1.17
C ASP A 204 -12.55 1.93 0.47
N ALA A 205 -12.93 1.08 -0.47
CA ALA A 205 -12.02 0.39 -1.37
C ALA A 205 -12.42 0.82 -2.78
N PHE A 206 -11.45 1.12 -3.64
CA PHE A 206 -11.77 1.59 -4.99
C PHE A 206 -10.83 1.04 -6.04
N LEU A 207 -11.33 0.94 -7.27
CA LEU A 207 -10.54 0.67 -8.46
C LEU A 207 -10.43 1.95 -9.27
N GLU A 208 -9.26 2.21 -9.82
CA GLU A 208 -9.01 3.39 -10.63
C GLU A 208 -8.00 3.07 -11.73
N ASN A 209 -8.42 3.32 -12.97
CA ASN A 209 -7.51 3.49 -14.07
C ASN A 209 -7.11 4.98 -14.11
N TRP A 210 -5.94 5.30 -13.56
CA TRP A 210 -5.62 6.71 -13.29
C TRP A 210 -5.24 7.52 -14.54
N ASP A 211 -5.04 6.88 -15.69
CA ASP A 211 -4.74 7.57 -16.95
C ASP A 211 -5.18 6.76 -18.17
N GLY A 212 -6.17 7.32 -18.88
CA GLY A 212 -6.76 6.74 -20.09
C GLY A 212 -6.24 7.32 -21.40
N THR A 213 -5.13 8.07 -21.40
CA THR A 213 -4.59 8.72 -22.61
C THR A 213 -3.83 7.77 -23.53
N ASP A 214 -3.29 6.68 -23.00
CA ASP A 214 -2.47 5.73 -23.75
C ASP A 214 -3.22 4.42 -24.02
N ALA A 215 -3.34 4.11 -25.30
CA ALA A 215 -3.87 2.86 -25.82
C ALA A 215 -3.18 1.59 -25.27
N ALA A 216 -1.94 1.68 -24.82
CA ALA A 216 -1.25 0.54 -24.20
C ALA A 216 -1.94 0.06 -22.92
N ASP A 217 -2.61 0.97 -22.19
CA ASP A 217 -3.06 0.73 -20.81
C ASP A 217 -4.45 1.33 -20.49
N ASP A 218 -5.18 1.89 -21.46
CA ASP A 218 -6.46 2.56 -21.19
C ASP A 218 -7.60 1.59 -20.78
N GLY A 219 -8.83 2.10 -20.77
CA GLY A 219 -10.05 1.40 -20.40
C GLY A 219 -10.40 0.19 -21.25
N ARG A 220 -9.68 -0.15 -22.32
CA ARG A 220 -9.89 -1.40 -23.09
C ARG A 220 -9.55 -2.68 -22.33
N PHE A 221 -8.75 -2.56 -21.27
CA PHE A 221 -8.36 -3.72 -20.47
C PHE A 221 -9.32 -3.89 -19.30
N GLU A 222 -9.82 -5.12 -19.15
CA GLU A 222 -10.61 -5.50 -18.00
C GLU A 222 -9.73 -5.61 -16.75
N ARG A 223 -10.20 -5.01 -15.66
CA ARG A 223 -9.61 -5.04 -14.33
C ARG A 223 -10.63 -5.58 -13.36
N LYS A 224 -10.21 -6.42 -12.43
CA LYS A 224 -11.12 -7.09 -11.49
C LYS A 224 -10.44 -7.48 -10.21
N ALA A 225 -11.04 -7.11 -9.09
CA ALA A 225 -10.64 -7.55 -7.77
C ALA A 225 -11.83 -7.97 -6.91
N PHE A 226 -11.55 -8.91 -6.00
CA PHE A 226 -12.47 -9.36 -4.95
C PHE A 226 -12.05 -8.78 -3.61
N PHE A 227 -13.05 -8.48 -2.78
CA PHE A 227 -12.90 -7.82 -1.49
C PHE A 227 -13.75 -8.54 -0.44
N LYS A 228 -13.16 -8.92 0.69
CA LYS A 228 -13.91 -9.53 1.80
C LYS A 228 -13.28 -9.29 3.15
N ASP A 229 -14.00 -9.67 4.19
CA ASP A 229 -13.55 -9.58 5.57
C ASP A 229 -13.08 -8.16 5.93
N CYS A 230 -13.89 -7.15 5.59
CA CYS A 230 -13.62 -5.77 6.00
C CYS A 230 -14.00 -5.58 7.47
N TRP A 231 -13.01 -5.27 8.31
CA TRP A 231 -13.12 -5.14 9.76
C TRP A 231 -12.60 -3.80 10.26
N ASN A 232 -13.27 -3.25 11.26
CA ASN A 232 -12.69 -2.23 12.14
C ASN A 232 -12.42 -2.85 13.51
N LEU A 233 -11.28 -2.51 14.12
CA LEU A 233 -11.09 -2.62 15.56
C LEU A 233 -11.27 -1.22 16.15
N ASN A 234 -12.29 -1.04 16.99
CA ASN A 234 -12.63 0.27 17.50
C ASN A 234 -11.69 0.74 18.63
N THR A 235 -11.85 2.00 19.04
CA THR A 235 -11.06 2.63 20.12
C THR A 235 -11.25 1.99 21.51
N SER A 236 -12.27 1.15 21.68
CA SER A 236 -12.54 0.35 22.89
C SER A 236 -12.03 -1.09 22.76
N ASN A 237 -11.19 -1.39 21.76
CA ASN A 237 -10.64 -2.72 21.50
C ASN A 237 -11.70 -3.80 21.19
N GLN A 238 -12.77 -3.42 20.47
CA GLN A 238 -13.79 -4.34 20.00
C GLN A 238 -13.80 -4.44 18.47
N TRP A 239 -13.78 -5.67 17.97
CA TRP A 239 -13.94 -5.95 16.55
C TRP A 239 -15.37 -5.63 16.10
N GLN A 240 -15.49 -5.00 14.95
CA GLN A 240 -16.76 -4.59 14.36
C GLN A 240 -16.83 -5.03 12.91
N LYS A 241 -17.96 -5.65 12.57
CA LYS A 241 -18.40 -5.84 11.20
C LYS A 241 -19.08 -4.55 10.72
N HIS A 242 -19.06 -4.30 9.42
CA HIS A 242 -19.80 -3.20 8.83
C HIS A 242 -21.31 -3.36 9.03
N THR A 243 -22.02 -2.25 9.12
CA THR A 243 -23.48 -2.18 9.18
C THR A 243 -24.10 -1.77 7.85
N GLY A 244 -23.30 -1.16 6.96
CA GLY A 244 -23.69 -0.75 5.62
C GLY A 244 -22.62 -1.13 4.60
N ARG A 245 -23.07 -1.48 3.39
CA ARG A 245 -22.19 -1.65 2.23
C ARG A 245 -22.89 -1.22 0.94
N SER A 246 -22.21 -0.44 0.14
CA SER A 246 -22.72 0.04 -1.14
C SER A 246 -21.61 0.21 -2.14
N PHE A 247 -21.96 0.11 -3.40
CA PHE A 247 -21.09 0.36 -4.52
C PHE A 247 -21.51 1.63 -5.25
N SER A 248 -20.54 2.34 -5.83
CA SER A 248 -20.78 3.34 -6.87
C SER A 248 -19.67 3.37 -7.91
N ALA A 249 -20.02 3.41 -9.20
CA ALA A 249 -19.11 3.84 -10.24
C ALA A 249 -19.19 5.37 -10.38
N ASN A 250 -18.04 6.05 -10.33
CA ASN A 250 -17.98 7.50 -10.31
C ASN A 250 -18.62 8.09 -11.58
N ALA A 251 -19.60 8.97 -11.38
CA ALA A 251 -20.26 9.70 -12.47
C ALA A 251 -19.58 11.05 -12.77
N ASN A 252 -18.88 11.61 -11.78
CA ASN A 252 -18.27 12.94 -11.88
C ASN A 252 -16.99 12.92 -12.71
N ASP A 253 -16.49 11.72 -13.06
CA ASP A 253 -15.35 11.53 -13.95
C ASP A 253 -15.72 10.83 -15.26
N ALA A 254 -17.02 10.85 -15.62
CA ALA A 254 -17.53 10.20 -16.83
C ALA A 254 -16.87 10.74 -18.12
N ASP A 255 -16.47 12.01 -18.12
CA ASP A 255 -15.82 12.66 -19.27
C ASP A 255 -14.44 12.05 -19.59
N ARG A 256 -13.75 11.47 -18.60
CA ARG A 256 -12.46 10.77 -18.79
C ARG A 256 -12.62 9.34 -19.28
N ASN A 257 -13.82 8.76 -19.19
CA ASN A 257 -14.03 7.35 -19.52
C ASN A 257 -14.23 7.10 -21.02
N GLY A 258 -14.62 8.13 -21.78
CA GLY A 258 -14.86 8.03 -23.21
C GLY A 258 -15.86 6.93 -23.55
N ILE A 259 -15.47 6.00 -24.42
CA ILE A 259 -16.33 4.87 -24.82
C ILE A 259 -16.53 3.81 -23.74
N TYR A 260 -15.73 3.84 -22.67
CA TYR A 260 -15.77 2.87 -21.56
C TYR A 260 -16.61 3.37 -20.38
N ASP A 261 -17.35 4.47 -20.51
CA ASP A 261 -18.11 5.06 -19.39
C ASP A 261 -19.06 4.09 -18.69
N ARG A 262 -19.61 3.12 -19.43
CA ARG A 262 -20.48 2.08 -18.88
C ARG A 262 -19.80 0.74 -18.65
N SER A 263 -18.49 0.64 -18.87
CA SER A 263 -17.74 -0.59 -18.69
C SER A 263 -17.38 -0.81 -17.23
N PHE A 264 -18.37 -1.05 -16.39
CA PHE A 264 -18.22 -1.28 -14.95
C PHE A 264 -19.26 -2.31 -14.46
N ASN A 265 -18.94 -3.03 -13.41
CA ASN A 265 -19.87 -3.93 -12.74
C ASN A 265 -19.38 -4.27 -11.33
N ALA A 266 -20.33 -4.59 -10.46
CA ALA A 266 -20.03 -5.01 -9.10
C ALA A 266 -21.12 -5.92 -8.55
N GLY A 267 -20.76 -6.63 -7.49
CA GLY A 267 -21.70 -7.55 -6.85
C GLY A 267 -21.08 -8.32 -5.72
N TYR A 268 -21.78 -9.39 -5.33
CA TYR A 268 -21.30 -10.36 -4.37
C TYR A 268 -21.24 -11.72 -5.04
N ASP A 269 -20.06 -12.35 -4.97
CA ASP A 269 -19.80 -13.68 -5.48
C ASP A 269 -19.88 -14.69 -4.32
N ALA A 270 -20.87 -15.58 -4.38
CA ALA A 270 -21.10 -16.59 -3.35
C ALA A 270 -20.05 -17.71 -3.35
N THR A 271 -19.36 -17.95 -4.47
CA THR A 271 -18.28 -18.94 -4.58
C THR A 271 -17.03 -18.43 -3.87
N GLU A 272 -16.72 -17.15 -4.03
CA GLU A 272 -15.59 -16.50 -3.36
C GLU A 272 -15.90 -16.06 -1.92
N ASP A 273 -17.19 -15.99 -1.57
CA ASP A 273 -17.71 -15.27 -0.39
C ASP A 273 -17.12 -13.85 -0.31
N ALA A 274 -17.22 -13.12 -1.41
CA ALA A 274 -16.58 -11.81 -1.56
C ALA A 274 -17.40 -10.85 -2.39
N TYR A 275 -17.25 -9.56 -2.11
CA TYR A 275 -17.67 -8.52 -3.04
C TYR A 275 -16.68 -8.46 -4.19
N PHE A 276 -17.11 -8.01 -5.36
CA PHE A 276 -16.20 -7.72 -6.47
C PHE A 276 -16.50 -6.35 -7.08
N MET A 277 -15.46 -5.78 -7.67
CA MET A 277 -15.48 -4.62 -8.55
C MET A 277 -14.74 -5.03 -9.83
N GLU A 278 -15.30 -4.70 -10.98
CA GLU A 278 -14.70 -4.95 -12.29
C GLU A 278 -15.03 -3.82 -13.27
N HIS A 279 -14.02 -3.34 -14.00
CA HIS A 279 -14.19 -2.24 -14.95
C HIS A 279 -13.26 -2.36 -16.16
N GLY A 280 -13.61 -1.65 -17.24
CA GLY A 280 -12.93 -1.65 -18.52
C GLY A 280 -13.29 -2.83 -19.44
N GLY A 281 -12.70 -2.86 -20.63
CA GLY A 281 -12.94 -3.85 -21.67
C GLY A 281 -14.40 -3.89 -22.10
N ASN A 282 -14.94 -5.12 -22.21
CA ASN A 282 -16.34 -5.37 -22.55
C ASN A 282 -17.17 -5.71 -21.31
N VAL A 283 -16.77 -5.23 -20.13
CA VAL A 283 -17.59 -5.37 -18.91
C VAL A 283 -18.90 -4.64 -19.15
N GLU A 284 -20.00 -5.26 -18.73
CA GLU A 284 -21.33 -4.67 -18.78
C GLU A 284 -21.95 -4.69 -17.37
N PRO A 285 -22.62 -3.61 -16.95
CA PRO A 285 -23.23 -3.55 -15.64
C PRO A 285 -24.38 -4.55 -15.58
N SER A 286 -24.48 -5.27 -14.47
CA SER A 286 -25.61 -6.18 -14.25
C SER A 286 -26.96 -5.44 -14.32
N ALA A 287 -28.03 -6.18 -14.58
CA ALA A 287 -29.39 -5.62 -14.66
C ALA A 287 -29.82 -4.86 -13.39
N ALA A 288 -29.20 -5.14 -12.24
CA ALA A 288 -29.48 -4.47 -10.97
C ALA A 288 -29.15 -2.97 -11.00
N PHE A 289 -28.24 -2.53 -11.86
CA PHE A 289 -27.93 -1.11 -12.03
C PHE A 289 -28.99 -0.35 -12.82
N GLY A 290 -29.75 -1.03 -13.69
CA GLY A 290 -30.60 -0.37 -14.68
C GLY A 290 -29.80 0.69 -15.46
N THR A 291 -30.25 1.95 -15.42
CA THR A 291 -29.52 3.08 -15.99
C THR A 291 -28.58 3.77 -14.99
N GLY A 292 -28.64 3.42 -13.71
CA GLY A 292 -27.83 3.99 -12.64
C GLY A 292 -26.39 3.48 -12.62
N ARG A 293 -25.67 3.87 -11.54
CA ARG A 293 -24.26 3.54 -11.29
C ARG A 293 -24.00 3.08 -9.84
N THR A 294 -25.05 2.84 -9.06
CA THR A 294 -24.93 2.50 -7.64
C THR A 294 -25.64 1.18 -7.34
N LEU A 295 -25.15 0.46 -6.33
CA LEU A 295 -25.81 -0.74 -5.78
C LEU A 295 -25.72 -0.76 -4.26
N THR A 296 -26.77 -1.28 -3.63
CA THR A 296 -26.67 -1.82 -2.27
C THR A 296 -26.27 -3.28 -2.37
N LEU A 297 -25.23 -3.69 -1.62
CA LEU A 297 -24.72 -5.04 -1.70
C LEU A 297 -25.27 -5.93 -0.57
N PRO A 298 -25.41 -7.25 -0.78
CA PRO A 298 -25.87 -8.17 0.27
C PRO A 298 -24.83 -8.31 1.40
N VAL A 299 -25.20 -8.95 2.51
CA VAL A 299 -24.25 -9.21 3.60
C VAL A 299 -23.31 -10.34 3.18
N GLN A 300 -22.00 -10.20 3.46
CA GLN A 300 -21.07 -11.33 3.33
C GLN A 300 -21.47 -12.46 4.29
N THR A 301 -21.71 -13.63 3.74
CA THR A 301 -22.30 -14.79 4.42
C THR A 301 -21.39 -15.34 5.51
N ASN A 302 -20.10 -15.55 5.23
CA ASN A 302 -19.19 -16.26 6.15
C ASN A 302 -18.16 -15.37 6.86
N GLN A 303 -18.39 -14.07 6.93
CA GLN A 303 -17.47 -13.15 7.62
C GLN A 303 -17.33 -13.46 9.13
N GLY A 304 -18.39 -13.95 9.79
CA GLY A 304 -18.40 -14.14 11.25
C GLY A 304 -18.57 -12.84 12.06
N ASN A 305 -18.23 -12.87 13.36
CA ASN A 305 -18.37 -11.74 14.29
C ASN A 305 -17.03 -11.07 14.68
N ALA A 306 -15.91 -11.73 14.41
CA ALA A 306 -14.55 -11.22 14.58
C ALA A 306 -13.63 -11.92 13.57
N PRO A 307 -12.50 -11.31 13.17
CA PRO A 307 -11.54 -11.97 12.30
C PRO A 307 -10.83 -13.13 13.03
N VAL A 308 -10.50 -14.17 12.27
CA VAL A 308 -9.62 -15.26 12.73
C VAL A 308 -8.17 -14.81 12.53
N LEU A 309 -7.45 -14.64 13.63
CA LEU A 309 -6.11 -14.07 13.65
C LEU A 309 -5.15 -14.95 14.48
N THR A 310 -3.89 -14.97 14.06
CA THR A 310 -2.80 -15.50 14.90
C THR A 310 -2.48 -14.53 16.04
N VAL A 311 -1.69 -14.98 17.02
CA VAL A 311 -1.04 -14.10 18.00
C VAL A 311 0.43 -13.98 17.65
N GLY A 312 0.98 -12.77 17.70
CA GLY A 312 2.41 -12.55 17.47
C GLY A 312 3.27 -13.36 18.44
N ALA A 313 4.44 -13.82 18.00
CA ALA A 313 5.37 -14.57 18.85
C ALA A 313 6.81 -14.12 18.67
N VAL A 314 7.57 -14.24 19.75
CA VAL A 314 9.03 -14.10 19.79
C VAL A 314 9.62 -15.51 19.74
N TYR A 315 10.54 -15.79 18.82
CA TYR A 315 11.18 -17.11 18.71
C TYR A 315 12.65 -17.11 19.11
N GLY A 316 13.28 -15.94 19.23
CA GLY A 316 14.67 -15.80 19.64
C GLY A 316 14.87 -14.55 20.47
N VAL A 317 15.60 -14.68 21.58
CA VAL A 317 16.02 -13.56 22.44
C VAL A 317 17.48 -13.76 22.82
N THR A 318 18.24 -12.68 22.83
CA THR A 318 19.61 -12.64 23.40
C THR A 318 19.72 -11.45 24.33
N ALA A 319 20.42 -11.62 25.45
CA ALA A 319 20.68 -10.54 26.40
C ALA A 319 22.14 -10.57 26.85
N LYS A 320 22.79 -9.39 26.88
CA LYS A 320 24.19 -9.23 27.31
C LYS A 320 24.33 -8.04 28.24
N PHE A 321 25.07 -8.20 29.32
CA PHE A 321 25.41 -7.14 30.26
C PHE A 321 26.85 -6.66 30.05
N GLY A 322 27.04 -5.34 30.03
CA GLY A 322 28.35 -4.73 29.98
C GLY A 322 28.29 -3.26 30.37
N SER A 323 29.24 -2.82 31.21
CA SER A 323 29.37 -1.41 31.61
C SER A 323 28.08 -0.79 32.20
N GLY A 324 27.32 -1.55 32.99
CA GLY A 324 26.06 -1.08 33.60
C GLY A 324 24.85 -1.07 32.66
N VAL A 325 24.97 -1.71 31.50
CA VAL A 325 23.94 -1.72 30.45
C VAL A 325 23.59 -3.15 30.06
N VAL A 326 22.31 -3.46 29.99
CA VAL A 326 21.79 -4.70 29.37
C VAL A 326 21.33 -4.38 27.95
N THR A 327 21.91 -5.07 26.96
CA THR A 327 21.41 -5.06 25.58
C THR A 327 20.59 -6.31 25.32
N VAL A 328 19.32 -6.14 24.96
CA VAL A 328 18.39 -7.23 24.62
C VAL A 328 18.05 -7.13 23.12
N ASN A 329 18.22 -8.22 22.37
CA ASN A 329 17.76 -8.33 20.98
C ASN A 329 16.75 -9.46 20.88
N TRP A 330 15.76 -9.33 20.00
CA TRP A 330 14.77 -10.37 19.78
C TRP A 330 14.36 -10.51 18.31
N GLN A 331 13.80 -11.67 17.98
CA GLN A 331 13.28 -11.99 16.65
C GLN A 331 11.82 -12.43 16.75
N VAL A 332 11.01 -12.02 15.78
CA VAL A 332 9.57 -12.30 15.72
C VAL A 332 9.23 -13.20 14.56
N THR A 333 8.25 -14.07 14.73
CA THR A 333 7.83 -15.03 13.71
C THR A 333 7.03 -14.33 12.61
N ALA A 334 7.55 -14.32 11.38
CA ALA A 334 6.99 -13.52 10.28
C ALA A 334 5.61 -13.97 9.78
N ASN A 335 5.24 -15.25 9.97
CA ASN A 335 3.95 -15.79 9.56
C ASN A 335 2.85 -15.69 10.63
N LEU A 336 3.14 -15.02 11.75
CA LEU A 336 2.19 -14.67 12.79
C LEU A 336 1.95 -13.16 12.81
N SER A 337 0.96 -12.73 13.59
CA SER A 337 0.54 -11.33 13.67
C SER A 337 1.72 -10.39 13.99
N PRO A 338 1.89 -9.27 13.26
CA PRO A 338 3.03 -8.38 13.42
C PRO A 338 3.12 -7.75 14.81
N GLN A 339 4.34 -7.63 15.34
CA GLN A 339 4.59 -6.83 16.55
C GLN A 339 4.10 -5.39 16.34
N PHE A 340 3.41 -4.87 17.35
CA PHE A 340 3.06 -3.47 17.49
C PHE A 340 3.88 -2.78 18.57
N SER A 341 3.99 -3.41 19.74
CA SER A 341 4.77 -2.91 20.87
C SER A 341 5.56 -4.03 21.55
N SER A 342 6.53 -3.63 22.36
CA SER A 342 7.36 -4.55 23.12
C SER A 342 7.42 -4.12 24.60
N LYS A 343 7.46 -5.12 25.48
CA LYS A 343 7.74 -5.01 26.90
C LYS A 343 8.97 -5.85 27.22
N ILE A 344 10.00 -5.21 27.75
CA ILE A 344 11.26 -5.84 28.14
C ILE A 344 11.41 -5.68 29.65
N GLU A 345 11.52 -6.78 30.36
CA GLU A 345 11.71 -6.81 31.81
C GLU A 345 13.09 -7.38 32.14
N ILE A 346 13.83 -6.69 33.01
CA ILE A 346 15.07 -7.18 33.59
C ILE A 346 14.75 -7.76 34.96
N ILE A 347 15.11 -9.01 35.16
CA ILE A 347 14.81 -9.81 36.34
C ILE A 347 16.13 -10.11 37.04
N ASP A 348 16.24 -9.77 38.32
CA ASP A 348 17.44 -10.05 39.09
C ASP A 348 17.56 -11.53 39.51
N ALA A 349 18.68 -11.87 40.14
CA ALA A 349 18.93 -13.23 40.64
C ALA A 349 17.94 -13.70 41.73
N ALA A 350 17.20 -12.78 42.36
CA ALA A 350 16.14 -13.11 43.32
C ALA A 350 14.78 -13.35 42.64
N GLY A 351 14.70 -13.20 41.31
CA GLY A 351 13.45 -13.33 40.54
C GLY A 351 12.61 -12.05 40.53
N THR A 352 13.15 -10.91 40.97
CA THR A 352 12.44 -9.63 41.03
C THR A 352 12.63 -8.85 39.74
N VAL A 353 11.56 -8.28 39.18
CA VAL A 353 11.67 -7.34 38.06
C VAL A 353 12.27 -6.02 38.58
N VAL A 354 13.52 -5.74 38.21
CA VAL A 354 14.27 -4.54 38.62
C VAL A 354 14.19 -3.40 37.61
N GLN A 355 13.81 -3.70 36.37
CA GLN A 355 13.58 -2.69 35.34
C GLN A 355 12.55 -3.15 34.32
N THR A 356 11.73 -2.23 33.82
CA THR A 356 10.78 -2.48 32.72
C THR A 356 10.90 -1.38 31.67
N VAL A 357 11.01 -1.77 30.40
CA VAL A 357 10.96 -0.88 29.25
C VAL A 357 9.77 -1.27 28.39
N ASN A 358 8.87 -0.32 28.14
CA ASN A 358 7.75 -0.47 27.21
C ASN A 358 7.94 0.46 26.03
N GLU A 359 7.67 -0.01 24.83
CA GLU A 359 7.81 0.82 23.63
C GLU A 359 6.83 0.42 22.53
N VAL A 360 6.18 1.44 21.97
CA VAL A 360 5.32 1.33 20.79
C VAL A 360 6.15 1.72 19.57
N LEU A 361 6.83 0.73 19.00
CA LEU A 361 7.62 0.87 17.79
C LEU A 361 7.58 -0.48 17.04
N PRO A 362 6.67 -0.67 16.06
CA PRO A 362 6.40 -1.97 15.44
C PRO A 362 7.62 -2.66 14.84
N GLU A 363 8.58 -1.90 14.33
CA GLU A 363 9.82 -2.35 13.70
C GLU A 363 10.95 -2.66 14.70
N LYS A 364 10.83 -2.26 15.97
CA LYS A 364 11.94 -2.37 16.94
C LYS A 364 12.22 -3.81 17.34
N ARG A 365 13.50 -4.20 17.33
CA ARG A 365 13.99 -5.54 17.68
C ARG A 365 15.16 -5.54 18.68
N LYS A 366 15.44 -4.39 19.30
CA LYS A 366 16.56 -4.19 20.22
C LYS A 366 16.22 -3.17 21.32
N ALA A 367 16.60 -3.45 22.56
CA ALA A 367 16.54 -2.53 23.68
C ALA A 367 17.93 -2.41 24.35
N VAL A 368 18.26 -1.20 24.80
CA VAL A 368 19.49 -0.89 25.54
C VAL A 368 19.08 -0.25 26.85
N ILE A 369 19.38 -0.92 27.97
CA ILE A 369 18.75 -0.65 29.26
C ILE A 369 19.83 -0.40 30.31
N ASN A 370 19.87 0.82 30.85
CA ASN A 370 20.74 1.13 31.98
C ASN A 370 20.15 0.50 33.25
N VAL A 371 20.88 -0.41 33.88
CA VAL A 371 20.44 -1.12 35.08
C VAL A 371 21.66 -1.67 35.82
N ALA A 372 21.68 -1.51 37.14
CA ALA A 372 22.67 -2.18 37.98
C ALA A 372 22.21 -3.61 38.23
N LEU A 373 23.06 -4.59 37.92
CA LEU A 373 22.81 -6.00 38.22
C LEU A 373 23.69 -6.45 39.38
N GLY A 374 23.08 -7.14 40.33
CA GLY A 374 23.81 -7.84 41.38
C GLY A 374 24.51 -9.09 40.86
N SER A 375 25.28 -9.73 41.75
CA SER A 375 25.83 -11.05 41.47
C SER A 375 24.73 -12.12 41.31
N GLY A 376 25.02 -13.16 40.53
CA GLY A 376 24.09 -14.26 40.28
C GLY A 376 23.51 -14.25 38.87
N THR A 377 22.54 -15.15 38.63
CA THR A 377 21.92 -15.32 37.31
C THR A 377 20.75 -14.36 37.16
N ASN A 378 20.99 -13.25 36.48
CA ASN A 378 19.96 -12.30 36.07
C ASN A 378 19.35 -12.75 34.72
N SER A 379 18.12 -12.36 34.44
CA SER A 379 17.39 -12.72 33.22
C SER A 379 16.75 -11.51 32.54
N ALA A 380 16.54 -11.59 31.23
CA ALA A 380 15.72 -10.66 30.48
C ALA A 380 14.49 -11.39 29.94
N ARG A 381 13.31 -10.78 30.07
CA ARG A 381 12.05 -11.31 29.56
C ARG A 381 11.47 -10.35 28.53
N VAL A 382 11.17 -10.88 27.34
CA VAL A 382 10.55 -10.12 26.25
C VAL A 382 9.12 -10.60 26.05
N THR A 383 8.19 -9.66 26.03
CA THR A 383 6.78 -9.86 25.63
C THR A 383 6.46 -8.87 24.54
N ILE A 384 5.74 -9.28 23.49
CA ILE A 384 5.24 -8.36 22.47
C ILE A 384 3.71 -8.31 22.51
N THR A 385 3.17 -7.17 22.12
CA THR A 385 1.77 -7.05 21.74
C THR A 385 1.72 -6.84 20.23
N ASP A 386 0.89 -7.59 19.52
CA ASP A 386 0.73 -7.48 18.07
C ASP A 386 -0.25 -6.36 17.66
N ILE A 387 -0.33 -6.06 16.36
CA ILE A 387 -1.18 -5.00 15.80
C ILE A 387 -2.68 -5.20 16.05
N PHE A 388 -3.09 -6.40 16.45
CA PHE A 388 -4.45 -6.79 16.78
C PHE A 388 -4.70 -6.85 18.30
N ASN A 389 -3.75 -6.37 19.10
CA ASN A 389 -3.74 -6.40 20.56
C ASN A 389 -3.62 -7.81 21.18
N GLY A 390 -3.19 -8.81 20.40
CA GLY A 390 -2.78 -10.11 20.93
C GLY A 390 -1.46 -10.01 21.68
N VAL A 391 -1.36 -10.63 22.86
CA VAL A 391 -0.14 -10.62 23.69
C VAL A 391 0.58 -11.94 23.55
N SER A 392 1.86 -11.89 23.19
CA SER A 392 2.67 -13.10 23.02
C SER A 392 2.92 -13.82 24.34
N VAL A 393 3.22 -15.12 24.25
CA VAL A 393 3.89 -15.82 25.35
C VAL A 393 5.24 -15.12 25.61
N PRO A 394 5.59 -14.79 26.87
CA PRO A 394 6.88 -14.18 27.19
C PRO A 394 8.04 -15.15 26.95
N VAL A 395 9.17 -14.63 26.45
CA VAL A 395 10.42 -15.39 26.30
C VAL A 395 11.46 -14.84 27.26
N THR A 396 11.96 -15.71 28.14
CA THR A 396 12.96 -15.36 29.15
C THR A 396 14.30 -16.01 28.80
N VAL A 397 15.38 -15.25 28.88
CA VAL A 397 16.75 -15.74 28.70
C VAL A 397 17.66 -15.21 29.81
N ASN A 398 18.69 -15.97 30.15
CA ASN A 398 19.74 -15.49 31.04
C ASN A 398 20.48 -14.31 30.37
N ILE A 399 20.85 -13.32 31.17
CA ILE A 399 21.72 -12.24 30.76
C ILE A 399 23.16 -12.73 30.85
N LEU A 400 23.88 -12.69 29.74
CA LEU A 400 25.29 -13.10 29.63
C LEU A 400 26.26 -11.98 30.00
#